data_AF-A0A7W8ZC84-F1
#
_entry.id   AF-A0A7W8ZC84-F1
#
_cell.length_a   1.000
_cell.length_b   1.000
_cell.length_c   1.000
_cell.angle_alpha   90.00
_cell.angle_beta   90.00
_cell.angle_gamma   90.00
#
_symmetry.space_group_name_H-M   'P 1'
#
loop_
_entity.id
_entity.type
_entity.pdbx_description
1 polymer ?
#
loop_
_entity_poly.entity_id
_entity_poly.type
_entity_poly.pdbx_seq_one_letter_code
_entity_poly.pdbx_strand_id
1 'polypeptide(L)'
;MRRGRIIAITSVAAVVVAGAAAGGAYYVLHTRGSAQETARHFAAAWERGDLAAMKADLAAPVSGFEARYAEVAKNLGVSRTGVRVGRVAPSGDDRATAAYTATLALKDAGRWTYTGALDLVVKDRRWKVAWTPAAVHPALTAATHLDLKTTWPERAAIEDSSGARVDGPDAGGSVQQLVGYLDKATAKDVAKLGAPYRPGDAIGRSGLQQTFQDQLAGTPATQVVVTDGAKKALRTLTTIEGSPGRPVRTSLDPRVQRAAVAAVRDLPKPASLVAIRPSSGEILAVVNNRGGFNRALDGRYPPGSTFKTVTAAGLIAAGVTPRQKVTCPKKVNVGGLEIRNSDHEAFGSLSFLDSYAHSCNTTFAPLAARHLGEGGLERIAGRLGFNQPLNIGVPAARGSMPAPTGLADLAAESFGQGRITASPLVMATVAAAVADGSWRPPTLVPALPQKAAPQPLPPGVAGRLRDMMAAVVTKGTAKRAGLPAGTVGKTGTAEFGTGPKLDSHAWFIGFRGEVAFAVVVEAGGMGGEVAAPVAARFLRGLGH
;
A
#
# COMPACT_ATOMS: atom_id res chain seq x y z
N MET A 1 -95.13 -12.57 -57.05
CA MET A 1 -94.32 -12.61 -55.81
C MET A 1 -93.00 -13.34 -56.08
N ARG A 2 -91.89 -12.71 -55.67
CA ARG A 2 -90.54 -13.26 -55.37
C ARG A 2 -89.92 -14.29 -56.33
N ARG A 3 -88.96 -13.84 -57.15
CA ARG A 3 -87.68 -14.52 -57.46
C ARG A 3 -86.81 -13.58 -58.31
N GLY A 4 -85.66 -13.11 -57.79
CA GLY A 4 -84.74 -12.30 -58.59
C GLY A 4 -83.71 -11.42 -57.85
N ARG A 5 -83.28 -11.77 -56.62
CA ARG A 5 -82.31 -10.93 -55.87
C ARG A 5 -81.18 -11.66 -55.12
N ILE A 6 -80.92 -12.95 -55.37
CA ILE A 6 -79.98 -13.72 -54.51
C ILE A 6 -78.61 -14.06 -55.15
N ILE A 7 -78.40 -13.90 -56.47
CA ILE A 7 -77.14 -14.41 -57.09
C ILE A 7 -75.99 -13.37 -57.16
N ALA A 8 -76.23 -12.08 -56.90
CA ALA A 8 -75.20 -11.06 -57.04
C ALA A 8 -74.32 -10.81 -55.78
N ILE A 9 -74.72 -11.29 -54.60
CA ILE A 9 -74.01 -10.99 -53.33
C ILE A 9 -72.99 -12.09 -52.95
N THR A 10 -73.20 -13.35 -53.36
CA THR A 10 -72.26 -14.46 -53.11
C THR A 10 -71.00 -14.41 -53.96
N SER A 11 -71.06 -13.89 -55.19
CA SER A 11 -69.91 -13.84 -56.10
C SER A 11 -68.91 -12.73 -55.74
N VAL A 12 -69.37 -11.59 -55.21
CA VAL A 12 -68.49 -10.51 -54.73
C VAL A 12 -67.81 -10.91 -53.43
N ALA A 13 -68.51 -11.60 -52.52
CA ALA A 13 -67.90 -12.12 -51.30
C ALA A 13 -66.84 -13.20 -51.58
N ALA A 14 -67.06 -14.09 -52.54
CA ALA A 14 -66.09 -15.12 -52.92
C ALA A 14 -64.83 -14.55 -53.59
N VAL A 15 -64.96 -13.52 -54.44
CA VAL A 15 -63.82 -12.86 -55.08
C VAL A 15 -63.01 -12.00 -54.09
N VAL A 16 -63.66 -11.38 -53.11
CA VAL A 16 -62.97 -10.63 -52.04
C VAL A 16 -62.23 -11.58 -51.08
N VAL A 17 -62.83 -12.72 -50.73
CA VAL A 17 -62.18 -13.74 -49.88
C VAL A 17 -61.04 -14.44 -50.63
N ALA A 18 -61.21 -14.78 -51.91
CA ALA A 18 -60.14 -15.37 -52.73
C ALA A 18 -59.02 -14.36 -53.02
N GLY A 19 -59.33 -13.08 -53.26
CA GLY A 19 -58.35 -12.01 -53.43
C GLY A 19 -57.58 -11.69 -52.14
N ALA A 20 -58.24 -11.75 -50.97
CA ALA A 20 -57.60 -11.60 -49.67
C ALA A 20 -56.72 -12.82 -49.33
N ALA A 21 -57.17 -14.04 -49.62
CA ALA A 21 -56.40 -15.27 -49.42
C ALA A 21 -55.21 -15.38 -50.39
N ALA A 22 -55.38 -15.02 -51.67
CA ALA A 22 -54.31 -14.98 -52.66
C ALA A 22 -53.32 -13.84 -52.41
N GLY A 23 -53.80 -12.67 -51.95
CA GLY A 23 -52.97 -11.56 -51.52
C GLY A 23 -52.14 -11.89 -50.28
N GLY A 24 -52.74 -12.55 -49.28
CA GLY A 24 -52.04 -13.05 -48.09
C GLY A 24 -51.01 -14.13 -48.42
N ALA A 25 -51.37 -15.12 -49.24
CA ALA A 25 -50.44 -16.16 -49.69
C ALA A 25 -49.29 -15.58 -50.55
N TYR A 26 -49.57 -14.62 -51.43
CA TYR A 26 -48.54 -13.93 -52.23
C TYR A 26 -47.59 -13.12 -51.35
N TYR A 27 -48.11 -12.40 -50.35
CA TYR A 27 -47.31 -11.60 -49.41
C TYR A 27 -46.38 -12.49 -48.57
N VAL A 28 -46.88 -13.62 -48.07
CA VAL A 28 -46.10 -14.61 -47.32
C VAL A 28 -45.04 -15.29 -48.20
N LEU A 29 -45.38 -15.67 -49.44
CA LEU A 29 -44.44 -16.33 -50.37
C LEU A 29 -43.34 -15.40 -50.91
N HIS A 30 -43.51 -14.08 -50.86
CA HIS A 30 -42.56 -13.10 -51.40
C HIS A 30 -41.82 -12.29 -50.34
N THR A 31 -41.99 -12.60 -49.06
CA THR A 31 -41.22 -12.01 -47.96
C THR A 31 -39.82 -12.64 -47.93
N ARG A 32 -38.77 -11.81 -47.94
CA ARG A 32 -37.37 -12.26 -47.96
C ARG A 32 -36.81 -12.41 -46.55
N GLY A 33 -36.20 -13.56 -46.28
CA GLY A 33 -35.63 -13.94 -44.99
C GLY A 33 -36.68 -14.32 -43.94
N SER A 34 -36.24 -14.60 -42.73
CA SER A 34 -37.09 -14.96 -41.60
C SER A 34 -36.89 -14.04 -40.38
N ALA A 35 -37.91 -13.95 -39.52
CA ALA A 35 -37.82 -13.26 -38.24
C ALA A 35 -36.63 -13.73 -37.39
N GLN A 36 -36.33 -15.03 -37.43
CA GLN A 36 -35.20 -15.64 -36.72
C GLN A 36 -33.84 -15.20 -37.25
N GLU A 37 -33.68 -15.10 -38.58
CA GLU A 37 -32.45 -14.64 -39.22
C GLU A 37 -32.20 -13.16 -38.91
N THR A 38 -33.22 -12.30 -39.09
CA THR A 38 -33.11 -10.86 -38.75
C THR A 38 -32.74 -10.67 -37.28
N ALA A 39 -33.40 -11.39 -36.36
CA ALA A 39 -33.08 -11.30 -34.94
C ALA A 39 -31.63 -11.72 -34.63
N ARG A 40 -31.14 -12.80 -35.25
CA ARG A 40 -29.76 -13.28 -35.07
C ARG A 40 -28.74 -12.31 -35.64
N HIS A 41 -29.00 -11.74 -36.81
CA HIS A 41 -28.13 -10.75 -37.43
C HIS A 41 -28.03 -9.50 -36.55
N PHE A 42 -29.16 -8.97 -36.07
CA PHE A 42 -29.22 -7.85 -35.14
C PHE A 42 -28.47 -8.13 -33.84
N ALA A 43 -28.69 -9.30 -33.22
CA ALA A 43 -28.00 -9.70 -31.99
C ALA A 43 -26.48 -9.85 -32.17
N ALA A 44 -26.04 -10.43 -33.28
CA ALA A 44 -24.62 -10.58 -33.58
C ALA A 44 -23.95 -9.21 -33.83
N ALA A 45 -24.64 -8.29 -34.48
CA ALA A 45 -24.17 -6.91 -34.64
C ALA A 45 -24.09 -6.19 -33.28
N TRP A 46 -25.09 -6.37 -32.40
CA TRP A 46 -25.08 -5.83 -31.04
C TRP A 46 -23.90 -6.37 -30.22
N GLU A 47 -23.63 -7.67 -30.29
CA GLU A 47 -22.50 -8.31 -29.60
C GLU A 47 -21.14 -7.71 -30.03
N ARG A 48 -20.99 -7.36 -31.32
CA ARG A 48 -19.78 -6.70 -31.85
C ARG A 48 -19.74 -5.19 -31.61
N GLY A 49 -20.81 -4.59 -31.08
CA GLY A 49 -20.96 -3.13 -30.98
C GLY A 49 -21.13 -2.42 -32.33
N ASP A 50 -21.52 -3.15 -33.38
CA ASP A 50 -21.70 -2.61 -34.73
C ASP A 50 -23.09 -1.98 -34.88
N LEU A 51 -23.23 -0.75 -34.37
CA LEU A 51 -24.50 -0.03 -34.39
C LEU A 51 -24.98 0.32 -35.80
N ALA A 52 -24.08 0.41 -36.78
CA ALA A 52 -24.42 0.65 -38.18
C ALA A 52 -25.13 -0.57 -38.80
N ALA A 53 -24.59 -1.78 -38.57
CA ALA A 53 -25.24 -3.01 -38.99
C ALA A 53 -26.61 -3.21 -38.30
N MET A 54 -26.71 -2.88 -37.00
CA MET A 54 -28.00 -2.94 -36.30
C MET A 54 -29.03 -1.97 -36.87
N LYS A 55 -28.62 -0.74 -37.23
CA LYS A 55 -29.50 0.25 -37.87
C LYS A 55 -30.05 -0.23 -39.20
N ALA A 56 -29.27 -0.96 -39.98
CA ALA A 56 -29.71 -1.49 -41.27
C ALA A 56 -30.88 -2.46 -41.14
N ASP A 57 -31.06 -3.10 -39.98
CA ASP A 57 -32.15 -4.03 -39.69
C ASP A 57 -33.42 -3.36 -39.15
N LEU A 58 -33.43 -2.04 -38.94
CA LEU A 58 -34.59 -1.34 -38.39
C LEU A 58 -35.73 -1.20 -39.40
N ALA A 59 -36.96 -1.27 -38.89
CA ALA A 59 -38.16 -1.06 -39.71
C ALA A 59 -38.33 0.41 -40.11
N ALA A 60 -37.80 1.36 -39.36
CA ALA A 60 -37.78 2.77 -39.73
C ALA A 60 -36.58 3.46 -39.09
N PRO A 61 -36.16 4.63 -39.61
CA PRO A 61 -35.22 5.47 -38.89
C PRO A 61 -35.77 5.81 -37.50
N VAL A 62 -34.98 5.56 -36.45
CA VAL A 62 -35.35 5.91 -35.07
C VAL A 62 -34.35 6.93 -34.51
N SER A 63 -34.86 8.07 -34.03
CA SER A 63 -34.04 9.07 -33.36
C SER A 63 -33.49 8.51 -32.04
N GLY A 64 -32.22 8.81 -31.74
CA GLY A 64 -31.59 8.40 -30.48
C GLY A 64 -31.21 6.92 -30.36
N PHE A 65 -31.34 6.11 -31.43
CA PHE A 65 -30.97 4.68 -31.42
C PHE A 65 -29.55 4.44 -30.91
N GLU A 66 -28.54 5.04 -31.56
CA GLU A 66 -27.13 4.90 -31.14
C GLU A 66 -26.88 5.48 -29.75
N ALA A 67 -27.47 6.65 -29.48
CA ALA A 67 -27.33 7.32 -28.20
C ALA A 67 -27.80 6.43 -27.05
N ARG A 68 -28.86 5.62 -27.24
CA ARG A 68 -29.36 4.72 -26.21
C ARG A 68 -28.39 3.58 -25.89
N TYR A 69 -27.81 2.93 -26.89
CA TYR A 69 -26.80 1.88 -26.65
C TYR A 69 -25.53 2.45 -26.04
N ALA A 70 -25.07 3.61 -26.53
CA ALA A 70 -23.91 4.31 -25.98
C ALA A 70 -24.15 4.75 -24.53
N GLU A 71 -25.34 5.24 -24.21
CA GLU A 71 -25.72 5.63 -22.84
C GLU A 71 -25.69 4.42 -21.89
N VAL A 72 -26.32 3.30 -22.25
CA VAL A 72 -26.30 2.09 -21.40
C VAL A 72 -24.88 1.57 -21.23
N ALA A 73 -24.10 1.50 -22.31
CA ALA A 73 -22.70 1.07 -22.25
C ALA A 73 -21.87 1.99 -21.33
N LYS A 74 -22.09 3.30 -21.41
CA LYS A 74 -21.40 4.30 -20.58
C LYS A 74 -21.84 4.24 -19.12
N ASN A 75 -23.14 4.30 -18.84
CA ASN A 75 -23.68 4.38 -17.48
C ASN A 75 -23.39 3.11 -16.68
N LEU A 76 -23.39 1.94 -17.34
CA LEU A 76 -23.08 0.66 -16.70
C LEU A 76 -21.61 0.26 -16.80
N GLY A 77 -20.77 1.02 -17.50
CA GLY A 77 -19.37 0.68 -17.71
C GLY A 77 -19.19 -0.68 -18.42
N VAL A 78 -19.98 -0.95 -19.45
CA VAL A 78 -19.97 -2.23 -20.17
C VAL A 78 -18.65 -2.38 -20.92
N SER A 79 -17.90 -3.44 -20.59
CA SER A 79 -16.62 -3.80 -21.22
C SER A 79 -16.77 -4.86 -22.31
N ARG A 80 -17.76 -5.75 -22.17
CA ARG A 80 -18.13 -6.77 -23.16
C ARG A 80 -19.62 -7.03 -23.11
N THR A 81 -20.19 -7.30 -24.28
CA THR A 81 -21.59 -7.67 -24.46
C THR A 81 -21.63 -9.05 -25.10
N GLY A 82 -22.52 -9.92 -24.65
CA GLY A 82 -22.87 -11.16 -25.36
C GLY A 82 -24.38 -11.26 -25.51
N VAL A 83 -24.88 -11.63 -26.68
CA VAL A 83 -26.32 -11.65 -26.96
C VAL A 83 -26.69 -12.95 -27.66
N ARG A 84 -27.63 -13.69 -27.07
CA ARG A 84 -28.14 -14.95 -27.64
C ARG A 84 -29.61 -14.84 -27.92
N VAL A 85 -30.00 -15.05 -29.17
CA VAL A 85 -31.42 -15.12 -29.57
C VAL A 85 -31.98 -16.49 -29.19
N GLY A 86 -33.10 -16.47 -28.48
CA GLY A 86 -33.87 -17.64 -28.11
C GLY A 86 -35.03 -17.91 -29.08
N ARG A 87 -36.17 -18.35 -28.54
CA ARG A 87 -37.37 -18.67 -29.31
C ARG A 87 -37.93 -17.43 -29.99
N VAL A 88 -38.32 -17.58 -31.25
CA VAL A 88 -39.13 -16.61 -31.99
C VAL A 88 -40.58 -17.07 -32.00
N ALA A 89 -41.47 -16.25 -31.47
CA ALA A 89 -42.90 -16.50 -31.44
C ALA A 89 -43.59 -15.61 -32.49
N PRO A 90 -44.21 -16.18 -33.53
CA PRO A 90 -45.03 -15.40 -34.46
C PRO A 90 -46.27 -14.87 -33.72
N SER A 91 -46.65 -13.62 -34.02
CA SER A 91 -47.85 -12.95 -33.48
C SER A 91 -48.81 -12.49 -34.57
N GLY A 92 -48.51 -12.82 -35.82
CA GLY A 92 -49.30 -12.60 -37.04
C GLY A 92 -48.47 -13.01 -38.26
N ASP A 93 -49.03 -12.85 -39.46
CA ASP A 93 -48.32 -13.18 -40.71
C ASP A 93 -47.16 -12.22 -41.01
N ASP A 94 -47.22 -11.01 -40.46
CA ASP A 94 -46.26 -9.93 -40.66
C ASP A 94 -45.56 -9.47 -39.37
N ARG A 95 -45.78 -10.17 -38.25
CA ARG A 95 -45.24 -9.82 -36.91
C ARG A 95 -44.72 -11.04 -36.15
N ALA A 96 -43.62 -10.84 -35.43
CA ALA A 96 -43.05 -11.84 -34.55
C ALA A 96 -42.30 -11.18 -33.39
N THR A 97 -42.10 -11.92 -32.31
CA THR A 97 -41.29 -11.48 -31.18
C THR A 97 -40.18 -12.50 -30.93
N ALA A 98 -38.93 -12.05 -30.96
CA ALA A 98 -37.76 -12.89 -30.68
C ALA A 98 -37.27 -12.65 -29.25
N ALA A 99 -37.32 -13.67 -28.40
CA ALA A 99 -36.70 -13.56 -27.08
C ALA A 99 -35.17 -13.53 -27.22
N TYR A 100 -34.47 -12.83 -26.35
CA TYR A 100 -33.01 -12.89 -26.25
C TYR A 100 -32.53 -12.96 -24.80
N THR A 101 -31.31 -13.45 -24.62
CA THR A 101 -30.55 -13.34 -23.37
C THR A 101 -29.32 -12.49 -23.62
N ALA A 102 -29.20 -11.36 -22.94
CA ALA A 102 -28.04 -10.50 -22.98
C ALA A 102 -27.19 -10.73 -21.72
N THR A 103 -25.88 -10.75 -21.87
CA THR A 103 -24.93 -10.78 -20.76
C THR A 103 -23.93 -9.67 -20.92
N LEU A 104 -23.92 -8.73 -19.98
CA LEU A 104 -23.02 -7.59 -19.94
C LEU A 104 -21.92 -7.86 -18.91
N ALA A 105 -20.66 -7.72 -19.32
CA ALA A 105 -19.53 -7.66 -18.41
C ALA A 105 -19.31 -6.21 -18.00
N LEU A 106 -19.64 -5.89 -16.76
CA LEU A 106 -19.54 -4.55 -16.17
C LEU A 106 -18.16 -4.37 -15.57
N LYS A 107 -17.47 -3.30 -15.95
CA LYS A 107 -16.12 -3.01 -15.46
C LYS A 107 -16.15 -2.89 -13.93
N ASP A 108 -15.27 -3.64 -13.26
CA ASP A 108 -15.08 -3.66 -11.81
C ASP A 108 -16.33 -4.00 -10.96
N ALA A 109 -17.41 -4.49 -11.59
CA ALA A 109 -18.67 -4.83 -10.93
C ALA A 109 -19.15 -6.27 -11.21
N GLY A 110 -18.60 -6.96 -12.21
CA GLY A 110 -18.93 -8.36 -12.51
C GLY A 110 -19.81 -8.52 -13.75
N ARG A 111 -20.64 -9.58 -13.79
CA ARG A 111 -21.50 -9.89 -14.93
C ARG A 111 -22.96 -9.71 -14.57
N TRP A 112 -23.73 -9.12 -15.48
CA TRP A 112 -25.19 -9.06 -15.38
C TRP A 112 -25.81 -9.73 -16.60
N THR A 113 -26.68 -10.71 -16.35
CA THR A 113 -27.45 -11.41 -17.39
C THR A 113 -28.92 -11.09 -17.23
N TYR A 114 -29.61 -10.77 -18.33
CA TYR A 114 -31.05 -10.54 -18.36
C TYR A 114 -31.66 -11.03 -19.67
N THR A 115 -32.98 -11.21 -19.64
CA THR A 115 -33.77 -11.57 -20.82
C THR A 115 -34.53 -10.36 -21.35
N GLY A 116 -34.67 -10.27 -22.66
CA GLY A 116 -35.52 -9.28 -23.31
C GLY A 116 -36.15 -9.83 -24.58
N ALA A 117 -36.75 -8.93 -25.37
CA ALA A 117 -37.43 -9.28 -26.61
C ALA A 117 -37.13 -8.26 -27.71
N LEU A 118 -37.09 -8.74 -28.95
CA LEU A 118 -37.07 -7.92 -30.16
C LEU A 118 -38.41 -8.09 -30.87
N ASP A 119 -39.14 -7.00 -31.03
CA ASP A 119 -40.33 -6.97 -31.87
C ASP A 119 -39.92 -6.83 -33.33
N LEU A 120 -40.49 -7.69 -34.17
CA LEU A 120 -40.16 -7.83 -35.58
C LEU A 120 -41.42 -7.60 -36.41
N VAL A 121 -41.26 -6.89 -37.52
CA VAL A 121 -42.33 -6.59 -38.47
C VAL A 121 -41.83 -6.75 -39.89
N VAL A 122 -42.70 -7.16 -40.80
CA VAL A 122 -42.39 -7.16 -42.23
C VAL A 122 -42.56 -5.74 -42.77
N LYS A 123 -41.50 -5.19 -43.38
CA LYS A 123 -41.54 -3.93 -44.12
C LYS A 123 -40.75 -4.05 -45.42
N ASP A 124 -41.31 -3.53 -46.51
CA ASP A 124 -40.73 -3.63 -47.86
C ASP A 124 -40.39 -5.09 -48.23
N ARG A 125 -41.27 -6.03 -47.82
CA ARG A 125 -41.13 -7.48 -47.97
C ARG A 125 -39.88 -8.08 -47.29
N ARG A 126 -39.38 -7.48 -46.22
CA ARG A 126 -38.28 -8.01 -45.40
C ARG A 126 -38.63 -7.94 -43.92
N TRP A 127 -38.22 -8.93 -43.16
CA TRP A 127 -38.28 -8.87 -41.70
C TRP A 127 -37.32 -7.80 -41.17
N LYS A 128 -37.85 -6.91 -40.34
CA LYS A 128 -37.13 -5.77 -39.74
C LYS A 128 -37.46 -5.67 -38.25
N VAL A 129 -36.57 -5.06 -37.48
CA VAL A 129 -36.77 -4.80 -36.05
C VAL A 129 -37.60 -3.53 -35.86
N ALA A 130 -38.76 -3.67 -35.22
CA ALA A 130 -39.59 -2.57 -34.75
C ALA A 130 -39.01 -2.04 -33.42
N TRP A 131 -37.92 -1.29 -33.50
CA TRP A 131 -37.14 -0.94 -32.32
C TRP A 131 -37.81 0.11 -31.43
N THR A 132 -37.77 -0.15 -30.13
CA THR A 132 -38.02 0.81 -29.05
C THR A 132 -36.92 0.67 -28.00
N PRO A 133 -36.78 1.58 -27.01
CA PRO A 133 -35.81 1.41 -25.93
C PRO A 133 -35.91 0.06 -25.19
N ALA A 134 -37.10 -0.55 -25.14
CA ALA A 134 -37.33 -1.86 -24.53
C ALA A 134 -36.55 -3.00 -25.21
N ALA A 135 -36.16 -2.82 -26.48
CA ALA A 135 -35.29 -3.75 -27.20
C ALA A 135 -33.89 -3.84 -26.57
N VAL A 136 -33.41 -2.77 -25.92
CA VAL A 136 -32.12 -2.77 -25.20
C VAL A 136 -32.26 -3.47 -23.85
N HIS A 137 -33.30 -3.13 -23.10
CA HIS A 137 -33.67 -3.80 -21.85
C HIS A 137 -35.17 -3.57 -21.57
N PRO A 138 -35.94 -4.56 -21.08
CA PRO A 138 -37.40 -4.45 -20.92
C PRO A 138 -37.88 -3.31 -20.00
N ALA A 139 -37.01 -2.84 -19.10
CA ALA A 139 -37.32 -1.75 -18.18
C ALA A 139 -37.09 -0.35 -18.77
N LEU A 140 -36.57 -0.25 -20.00
CA LEU A 140 -36.27 1.02 -20.64
C LEU A 140 -37.46 1.54 -21.45
N THR A 141 -37.70 2.83 -21.31
CA THR A 141 -38.65 3.65 -22.06
C THR A 141 -37.91 4.86 -22.64
N ALA A 142 -38.62 5.79 -23.29
CA ALA A 142 -38.01 7.05 -23.71
C ALA A 142 -37.48 7.89 -22.53
N ALA A 143 -38.10 7.77 -21.35
CA ALA A 143 -37.86 8.63 -20.17
C ALA A 143 -37.05 7.97 -19.05
N THR A 144 -36.71 6.69 -19.19
CA THR A 144 -35.95 5.94 -18.17
C THR A 144 -34.55 5.61 -18.65
N HIS A 145 -33.66 5.37 -17.70
CA HIS A 145 -32.26 5.04 -17.94
C HIS A 145 -31.84 3.86 -17.07
N LEU A 146 -30.69 3.26 -17.39
CA LEU A 146 -30.02 2.30 -16.53
C LEU A 146 -28.78 2.97 -15.93
N ASP A 147 -28.62 2.85 -14.62
CA ASP A 147 -27.48 3.38 -13.87
C ASP A 147 -26.96 2.34 -12.88
N LEU A 148 -25.72 2.55 -12.41
CA LEU A 148 -25.15 1.80 -11.30
C LEU A 148 -25.22 2.60 -10.01
N LYS A 149 -25.69 1.96 -8.95
CA LYS A 149 -25.59 2.44 -7.58
C LYS A 149 -24.66 1.53 -6.79
N THR A 150 -23.57 2.07 -6.26
CA THR A 150 -22.61 1.32 -5.44
C THR A 150 -22.85 1.60 -3.96
N THR A 151 -22.59 0.61 -3.11
CA THR A 151 -22.58 0.77 -1.65
C THR A 151 -21.36 0.06 -1.10
N TRP A 152 -20.43 0.83 -0.53
CA TRP A 152 -19.22 0.31 0.08
C TRP A 152 -19.55 -0.44 1.38
N PRO A 153 -18.90 -1.58 1.66
CA PRO A 153 -18.96 -2.18 2.98
C PRO A 153 -18.28 -1.26 4.00
N GLU A 154 -18.44 -1.57 5.29
CA GLU A 154 -17.61 -0.94 6.30
C GLU A 154 -16.13 -1.23 6.02
N ARG A 155 -15.32 -0.18 6.09
CA ARG A 155 -13.87 -0.29 5.90
C ARG A 155 -13.25 -1.06 7.06
N ALA A 156 -12.46 -2.07 6.75
CA ALA A 156 -11.80 -2.90 7.75
C ALA A 156 -10.78 -2.12 8.57
N ALA A 157 -10.49 -2.65 9.76
CA ALA A 157 -9.56 -2.05 10.71
C ALA A 157 -8.10 -2.21 10.32
N ILE A 158 -7.26 -1.28 10.77
CA ILE A 158 -5.84 -1.53 10.95
C ILE A 158 -5.66 -1.91 12.41
N GLU A 159 -4.99 -3.03 12.67
CA GLU A 159 -4.88 -3.64 13.99
C GLU A 159 -3.45 -3.61 14.52
N ASP A 160 -3.30 -3.57 15.85
CA ASP A 160 -2.04 -3.90 16.52
C ASP A 160 -1.79 -5.42 16.60
N SER A 161 -0.69 -5.82 17.21
CA SER A 161 -0.31 -7.23 17.38
C SER A 161 -1.28 -8.04 18.27
N SER A 162 -2.16 -7.39 19.03
CA SER A 162 -3.23 -8.05 19.81
C SER A 162 -4.54 -8.21 19.02
N GLY A 163 -4.71 -7.45 17.94
CA GLY A 163 -5.95 -7.39 17.15
C GLY A 163 -6.84 -6.21 17.49
N ALA A 164 -6.39 -5.29 18.35
CA ALA A 164 -7.13 -4.09 18.65
C ALA A 164 -6.98 -3.07 17.51
N ARG A 165 -8.09 -2.39 17.18
CA ARG A 165 -8.12 -1.35 16.15
C ARG A 165 -7.27 -0.14 16.56
N VAL A 166 -6.41 0.34 15.66
CA VAL A 166 -5.46 1.45 15.90
C VAL A 166 -5.57 2.61 14.90
N ASP A 167 -6.50 2.56 13.95
CA ASP A 167 -6.83 3.64 13.00
C ASP A 167 -8.05 4.47 13.42
N GLY A 168 -8.43 4.41 14.70
CA GLY A 168 -9.53 5.19 15.27
C GLY A 168 -9.15 6.64 15.63
N PRO A 169 -10.13 7.48 16.01
CA PRO A 169 -9.90 8.89 16.34
C PRO A 169 -8.98 9.09 17.56
N ASP A 170 -8.90 8.11 18.45
CA ASP A 170 -8.06 8.15 19.65
C ASP A 170 -6.62 7.67 19.39
N ALA A 171 -6.26 7.38 18.13
CA ALA A 171 -4.92 6.96 17.77
C ALA A 171 -3.90 8.04 18.15
N GLY A 172 -2.92 7.67 18.98
CA GLY A 172 -1.82 8.57 19.35
C GLY A 172 -1.04 9.03 18.11
N GLY A 173 -0.53 10.26 18.13
CA GLY A 173 0.05 10.90 16.93
C GLY A 173 1.11 10.09 16.17
N SER A 174 1.94 9.31 16.85
CA SER A 174 2.93 8.43 16.18
C SER A 174 2.28 7.24 15.47
N VAL A 175 1.22 6.66 16.06
CA VAL A 175 0.43 5.61 15.41
C VAL A 175 -0.33 6.21 14.22
N GLN A 176 -0.89 7.42 14.39
CA GLN A 176 -1.58 8.15 13.32
C GLN A 176 -0.66 8.40 12.10
N GLN A 177 0.63 8.67 12.31
CA GLN A 177 1.62 8.79 11.23
C GLN A 177 1.86 7.47 10.46
N LEU A 178 1.67 6.31 11.09
CA LEU A 178 1.80 5.00 10.45
C LEU A 178 0.51 4.61 9.73
N VAL A 179 -0.62 4.66 10.44
CA VAL A 179 -1.92 4.25 9.87
C VAL A 179 -2.32 5.20 8.76
N GLY A 180 -2.05 6.50 8.89
CA GLY A 180 -2.46 7.52 7.94
C GLY A 180 -3.94 7.88 8.10
N TYR A 181 -4.46 8.66 7.16
CA TYR A 181 -5.83 9.17 7.24
C TYR A 181 -6.64 8.89 5.97
N LEU A 182 -7.95 8.98 6.11
CA LEU A 182 -8.91 8.91 5.03
C LEU A 182 -9.31 10.32 4.58
N ASP A 183 -9.62 10.46 3.30
CA ASP A 183 -10.22 11.67 2.75
C ASP A 183 -11.14 11.31 1.58
N LYS A 184 -11.90 12.28 1.10
CA LYS A 184 -12.83 12.12 -0.01
C LYS A 184 -12.07 11.98 -1.33
N ALA A 185 -12.45 11.00 -2.13
CA ALA A 185 -11.92 10.81 -3.47
C ALA A 185 -12.27 12.01 -4.37
N THR A 186 -11.29 12.45 -5.16
CA THR A 186 -11.47 13.43 -6.24
C THR A 186 -11.77 12.72 -7.55
N ALA A 187 -12.16 13.47 -8.60
CA ALA A 187 -12.32 12.91 -9.95
C ALA A 187 -11.01 12.25 -10.47
N LYS A 188 -9.85 12.78 -10.11
CA LYS A 188 -8.54 12.21 -10.47
C LYS A 188 -8.29 10.88 -9.75
N ASP A 189 -8.67 10.80 -8.47
CA ASP A 189 -8.53 9.55 -7.71
C ASP A 189 -9.42 8.46 -8.30
N VAL A 190 -10.68 8.78 -8.64
CA VAL A 190 -11.62 7.85 -9.26
C VAL A 190 -11.08 7.35 -10.61
N ALA A 191 -10.47 8.22 -11.41
CA ALA A 191 -9.85 7.80 -12.67
C ALA A 191 -8.72 6.77 -12.46
N LYS A 192 -7.99 6.83 -11.33
CA LYS A 192 -6.93 5.88 -10.98
C LYS A 192 -7.47 4.61 -10.32
N LEU A 193 -8.45 4.74 -9.42
CA LEU A 193 -8.98 3.65 -8.60
C LEU A 193 -10.02 2.78 -9.33
N GLY A 194 -10.64 3.32 -10.38
CA GLY A 194 -11.54 2.56 -11.26
C GLY A 194 -13.03 2.80 -11.01
N ALA A 195 -13.84 2.00 -11.70
CA ALA A 195 -15.29 2.19 -11.80
C ALA A 195 -16.11 1.99 -10.51
N PRO A 196 -15.66 1.34 -9.41
CA PRO A 196 -16.48 1.26 -8.20
C PRO A 196 -16.47 2.57 -7.40
N TYR A 197 -15.43 3.40 -7.56
CA TYR A 197 -15.27 4.64 -6.79
C TYR A 197 -16.02 5.82 -7.41
N ARG A 198 -16.51 6.72 -6.57
CA ARG A 198 -17.14 7.99 -6.93
C ARG A 198 -16.46 9.15 -6.19
N PRO A 199 -16.49 10.37 -6.75
CA PRO A 199 -16.03 11.52 -5.99
C PRO A 199 -16.81 11.64 -4.69
N GLY A 200 -16.10 11.82 -3.57
CA GLY A 200 -16.69 11.80 -2.22
C GLY A 200 -16.48 10.50 -1.44
N ASP A 201 -16.18 9.38 -2.10
CA ASP A 201 -15.91 8.11 -1.42
C ASP A 201 -14.67 8.20 -0.54
N ALA A 202 -14.67 7.52 0.61
CA ALA A 202 -13.53 7.52 1.52
C ALA A 202 -12.36 6.70 0.97
N ILE A 203 -11.20 7.32 0.84
CA ILE A 203 -9.96 6.67 0.38
C ILE A 203 -8.80 7.00 1.30
N GLY A 204 -7.88 6.06 1.44
CA GLY A 204 -6.62 6.25 2.14
C GLY A 204 -5.73 7.25 1.42
N ARG A 205 -5.34 8.31 2.13
CA ARG A 205 -4.46 9.37 1.60
C ARG A 205 -3.00 9.20 1.96
N SER A 206 -2.73 8.52 3.06
CA SER A 206 -1.36 8.28 3.53
C SER A 206 -1.27 6.98 4.31
N GLY A 207 -0.04 6.62 4.67
CA GLY A 207 0.25 5.51 5.57
C GLY A 207 -0.32 4.18 5.09
N LEU A 208 -0.63 3.31 6.05
CA LEU A 208 -1.22 2.01 5.80
C LEU A 208 -2.62 2.10 5.16
N GLN A 209 -3.40 3.15 5.46
CA GLN A 209 -4.70 3.39 4.83
C GLN A 209 -4.57 3.48 3.31
N GLN A 210 -3.55 4.20 2.81
CA GLN A 210 -3.29 4.32 1.38
C GLN A 210 -2.67 3.05 0.80
N THR A 211 -1.64 2.51 1.46
CA THR A 211 -0.92 1.33 0.97
C THR A 211 -1.82 0.11 0.82
N PHE A 212 -2.76 -0.09 1.75
CA PHE A 212 -3.67 -1.22 1.79
C PHE A 212 -5.11 -0.82 1.42
N GLN A 213 -5.28 0.23 0.61
CA GLN A 213 -6.61 0.77 0.23
C GLN A 213 -7.58 -0.33 -0.23
N ASP A 214 -7.18 -1.16 -1.19
CA ASP A 214 -8.06 -2.17 -1.78
C ASP A 214 -8.40 -3.28 -0.79
N GLN A 215 -7.43 -3.67 0.04
CA GLN A 215 -7.64 -4.66 1.09
C GLN A 215 -8.61 -4.15 2.16
N LEU A 216 -8.41 -2.92 2.63
CA LEU A 216 -9.21 -2.33 3.70
C LEU A 216 -10.62 -1.95 3.22
N ALA A 217 -10.76 -1.50 1.98
CA ALA A 217 -12.06 -1.11 1.40
C ALA A 217 -12.93 -2.30 1.00
N GLY A 218 -12.32 -3.43 0.59
CA GLY A 218 -13.06 -4.54 0.00
C GLY A 218 -13.62 -4.18 -1.37
N THR A 219 -14.76 -4.77 -1.74
CA THR A 219 -15.48 -4.43 -2.98
C THR A 219 -16.92 -4.04 -2.67
N PRO A 220 -17.47 -3.00 -3.32
CA PRO A 220 -18.81 -2.53 -3.02
C PRO A 220 -19.87 -3.46 -3.62
N ALA A 221 -21.02 -3.56 -2.97
CA ALA A 221 -22.21 -4.10 -3.61
C ALA A 221 -22.66 -3.14 -4.71
N THR A 222 -22.93 -3.66 -5.91
CA THR A 222 -23.29 -2.86 -7.08
C THR A 222 -24.68 -3.22 -7.57
N GLN A 223 -25.59 -2.25 -7.50
CA GLN A 223 -26.96 -2.39 -7.98
C GLN A 223 -27.09 -1.83 -9.38
N VAL A 224 -27.71 -2.60 -10.28
CA VAL A 224 -28.20 -2.07 -11.55
C VAL A 224 -29.61 -1.56 -11.32
N VAL A 225 -29.82 -0.26 -11.51
CA VAL A 225 -31.09 0.42 -11.20
C VAL A 225 -31.67 1.07 -12.45
N VAL A 226 -32.99 1.14 -12.50
CA VAL A 226 -33.74 1.98 -13.43
C VAL A 226 -33.88 3.36 -12.81
N THR A 227 -33.56 4.41 -13.54
CA THR A 227 -33.67 5.81 -13.11
C THR A 227 -34.59 6.60 -14.03
N ASP A 228 -35.11 7.72 -13.55
CA ASP A 228 -35.76 8.74 -14.38
C ASP A 228 -34.75 9.74 -14.94
N GLY A 229 -35.22 10.72 -15.73
CA GLY A 229 -34.39 11.79 -16.29
C GLY A 229 -33.71 12.70 -15.26
N ALA A 230 -34.13 12.65 -13.98
CA ALA A 230 -33.49 13.35 -12.86
C ALA A 230 -32.48 12.46 -12.11
N LYS A 231 -32.17 11.27 -12.63
CA LYS A 231 -31.33 10.23 -11.99
C LYS A 231 -31.87 9.68 -10.68
N LYS A 232 -33.16 9.86 -10.40
CA LYS A 232 -33.79 9.26 -9.23
C LYS A 232 -34.01 7.77 -9.50
N ALA A 233 -33.50 6.92 -8.61
CA ALA A 233 -33.70 5.46 -8.70
C ALA A 233 -35.19 5.12 -8.51
N LEU A 234 -35.76 4.44 -9.50
CA LEU A 234 -37.15 3.98 -9.51
C LEU A 234 -37.25 2.52 -9.07
N ARG A 235 -36.30 1.68 -9.50
CA ARG A 235 -36.31 0.22 -9.28
C ARG A 235 -34.91 -0.36 -9.34
N THR A 236 -34.58 -1.29 -8.45
CA THR A 236 -33.40 -2.16 -8.57
C THR A 236 -33.72 -3.38 -9.41
N LEU A 237 -32.89 -3.67 -10.42
CA LEU A 237 -33.02 -4.83 -11.30
C LEU A 237 -32.24 -6.03 -10.80
N THR A 238 -31.02 -5.79 -10.32
CA THR A 238 -30.17 -6.81 -9.71
C THR A 238 -29.20 -6.14 -8.74
N THR A 239 -28.71 -6.92 -7.78
CA THR A 239 -27.56 -6.58 -6.95
C THR A 239 -26.45 -7.57 -7.28
N ILE A 240 -25.26 -7.07 -7.58
CA ILE A 240 -24.04 -7.87 -7.66
C ILE A 240 -23.32 -7.67 -6.33
N GLU A 241 -23.17 -8.76 -5.59
CA GLU A 241 -22.62 -8.71 -4.23
C GLU A 241 -21.16 -8.28 -4.22
N GLY A 242 -20.84 -7.46 -3.22
CA GLY A 242 -19.48 -7.05 -2.90
C GLY A 242 -18.78 -8.06 -2.00
N SER A 243 -17.65 -7.64 -1.43
CA SER A 243 -16.91 -8.39 -0.43
C SER A 243 -16.43 -7.44 0.66
N PRO A 244 -16.48 -7.84 1.95
CA PRO A 244 -16.01 -6.99 3.03
C PRO A 244 -14.50 -6.72 2.90
N GLY A 245 -14.07 -5.59 3.43
CA GLY A 245 -12.64 -5.34 3.63
C GLY A 245 -12.02 -6.38 4.56
N ARG A 246 -10.71 -6.58 4.45
CA ARG A 246 -9.93 -7.45 5.34
C ARG A 246 -9.01 -6.61 6.21
N PRO A 247 -8.95 -6.86 7.53
CA PRO A 247 -8.07 -6.10 8.41
C PRO A 247 -6.60 -6.19 8.00
N VAL A 248 -5.83 -5.15 8.32
CA VAL A 248 -4.37 -5.15 8.21
C VAL A 248 -3.79 -5.21 9.61
N ARG A 249 -3.18 -6.35 9.96
CA ARG A 249 -2.50 -6.50 11.24
C ARG A 249 -1.07 -5.98 11.18
N THR A 250 -0.74 -5.09 12.11
CA THR A 250 0.62 -4.60 12.34
C THR A 250 1.30 -5.40 13.44
N SER A 251 2.63 -5.29 13.53
CA SER A 251 3.44 -5.88 14.60
C SER A 251 3.55 -4.98 15.84
N LEU A 252 2.88 -3.83 15.87
CA LEU A 252 2.96 -2.90 16.99
C LEU A 252 2.50 -3.60 18.28
N ASP A 253 3.32 -3.57 19.31
CA ASP A 253 2.97 -4.08 20.62
C ASP A 253 2.44 -2.92 21.47
N PRO A 254 1.16 -2.96 21.90
CA PRO A 254 0.57 -1.84 22.62
C PRO A 254 1.25 -1.56 23.97
N ARG A 255 1.86 -2.55 24.62
CA ARG A 255 2.63 -2.36 25.86
C ARG A 255 3.95 -1.65 25.57
N VAL A 256 4.69 -2.11 24.55
CA VAL A 256 5.96 -1.50 24.14
C VAL A 256 5.74 -0.08 23.61
N GLN A 257 4.70 0.14 22.80
CA GLN A 257 4.33 1.44 22.27
C GLN A 257 4.00 2.44 23.39
N ARG A 258 3.22 2.05 24.40
CA ARG A 258 2.92 2.92 25.55
C ARG A 258 4.16 3.27 26.36
N ALA A 259 5.03 2.30 26.64
CA ALA A 259 6.29 2.54 27.35
C ALA A 259 7.20 3.50 26.56
N ALA A 260 7.26 3.34 25.24
CA ALA A 260 8.02 4.21 24.35
C ALA A 260 7.46 5.65 24.35
N VAL A 261 6.14 5.82 24.27
CA VAL A 261 5.48 7.13 24.36
C VAL A 261 5.80 7.81 25.68
N ALA A 262 5.61 7.11 26.81
CA ALA A 262 5.89 7.64 28.14
C ALA A 262 7.37 8.08 28.30
N ALA A 263 8.30 7.40 27.62
CA ALA A 263 9.71 7.73 27.70
C ALA A 263 10.08 9.04 26.99
N VAL A 264 9.37 9.43 25.93
CA VAL A 264 9.77 10.57 25.07
C VAL A 264 8.80 11.76 25.06
N ARG A 265 7.52 11.57 25.41
CA ARG A 265 6.46 12.59 25.28
C ARG A 265 6.86 13.93 25.91
N ASP A 266 7.40 13.88 27.12
CA ASP A 266 7.65 15.06 27.95
C ASP A 266 9.06 15.67 27.72
N LEU A 267 9.84 15.14 26.78
CA LEU A 267 11.15 15.70 26.43
C LEU A 267 11.00 17.06 25.71
N PRO A 268 11.75 18.10 26.11
CA PRO A 268 11.61 19.44 25.52
C PRO A 268 12.13 19.55 24.07
N LYS A 269 13.04 18.65 23.69
CA LYS A 269 13.60 18.57 22.33
C LYS A 269 12.86 17.52 21.49
N PRO A 270 12.87 17.65 20.15
CA PRO A 270 12.38 16.59 19.29
C PRO A 270 13.14 15.29 19.54
N ALA A 271 12.39 14.21 19.77
CA ALA A 271 12.93 12.92 20.12
C ALA A 271 12.14 11.80 19.43
N SER A 272 12.82 10.70 19.16
CA SER A 272 12.23 9.51 18.58
C SER A 272 12.77 8.25 19.21
N LEU A 273 11.93 7.22 19.24
CA LEU A 273 12.26 5.88 19.72
C LEU A 273 11.65 4.85 18.78
N VAL A 274 12.47 3.90 18.34
CA VAL A 274 12.00 2.70 17.63
C VAL A 274 12.39 1.48 18.43
N ALA A 275 11.48 0.52 18.58
CA ALA A 275 11.72 -0.77 19.20
C ALA A 275 11.39 -1.92 18.22
N ILE A 276 12.22 -2.96 18.23
CA ILE A 276 12.20 -4.10 17.31
C ILE A 276 12.39 -5.39 18.10
N ARG A 277 11.68 -6.44 17.72
CA ARG A 277 11.92 -7.81 18.18
C ARG A 277 13.11 -8.41 17.42
N PRO A 278 14.25 -8.75 18.07
CA PRO A 278 15.43 -9.26 17.38
C PRO A 278 15.19 -10.51 16.56
N SER A 279 14.46 -11.48 17.12
CA SER A 279 14.23 -12.81 16.52
C SER A 279 13.42 -12.80 15.22
N SER A 280 12.58 -11.77 15.00
CA SER A 280 11.70 -11.68 13.84
C SER A 280 11.95 -10.44 12.96
N GLY A 281 12.56 -9.39 13.49
CA GLY A 281 12.64 -8.08 12.84
C GLY A 281 11.33 -7.27 12.95
N GLU A 282 10.34 -7.76 13.69
CA GLU A 282 9.06 -7.06 13.89
C GLU A 282 9.24 -5.74 14.63
N ILE A 283 8.64 -4.67 14.10
CA ILE A 283 8.64 -3.35 14.72
C ILE A 283 7.58 -3.35 15.82
N LEU A 284 8.03 -3.26 17.07
CA LEU A 284 7.17 -3.29 18.26
C LEU A 284 6.65 -1.90 18.61
N ALA A 285 7.47 -0.86 18.37
CA ALA A 285 7.06 0.51 18.61
C ALA A 285 7.76 1.51 17.68
N VAL A 286 7.04 2.57 17.31
CA VAL A 286 7.55 3.74 16.58
C VAL A 286 6.96 4.98 17.24
N VAL A 287 7.82 5.85 17.78
CA VAL A 287 7.38 7.03 18.51
C VAL A 287 8.17 8.27 18.10
N ASN A 288 7.45 9.36 17.90
CA ASN A 288 7.96 10.72 17.77
C ASN A 288 7.21 11.60 18.77
N ASN A 289 7.90 12.41 19.57
CA ASN A 289 7.22 13.21 20.60
C ASN A 289 6.57 14.51 20.09
N ARG A 290 7.13 15.16 19.06
CA ARG A 290 6.64 16.45 18.54
C ARG A 290 7.03 16.73 17.09
N GLY A 291 6.33 17.67 16.46
CA GLY A 291 6.77 18.33 15.22
C GLY A 291 6.33 17.70 13.89
N GLY A 292 5.33 16.81 13.87
CA GLY A 292 4.64 16.34 12.65
C GLY A 292 5.46 15.47 11.66
N PHE A 293 6.78 15.56 11.71
CA PHE A 293 7.72 14.76 10.91
C PHE A 293 7.99 13.41 11.57
N ASN A 294 7.96 12.33 10.78
CA ASN A 294 8.22 10.98 11.25
C ASN A 294 9.72 10.69 11.36
N ARG A 295 10.39 11.33 12.32
CA ARG A 295 11.84 11.20 12.55
C ARG A 295 12.29 9.76 12.72
N ALA A 296 11.47 8.96 13.41
CA ALA A 296 11.71 7.55 13.65
C ALA A 296 11.94 6.74 12.36
N LEU A 297 11.23 7.05 11.28
CA LEU A 297 11.31 6.33 10.01
C LEU A 297 12.05 7.11 8.91
N ASP A 298 11.77 8.41 8.77
CA ASP A 298 12.22 9.26 7.67
C ASP A 298 13.44 10.11 8.02
N GLY A 299 13.81 10.19 9.30
CA GLY A 299 14.95 10.96 9.76
C GLY A 299 16.27 10.47 9.16
N ARG A 300 17.12 11.41 8.75
CA ARG A 300 18.44 11.14 8.18
C ARG A 300 19.48 11.88 8.99
N TYR A 301 20.14 11.15 9.88
CA TYR A 301 21.11 11.72 10.80
C TYR A 301 22.46 11.02 10.66
N PRO A 302 23.57 11.71 10.93
CA PRO A 302 24.80 11.02 11.27
C PRO A 302 24.55 10.14 12.51
N PRO A 303 24.82 8.82 12.45
CA PRO A 303 24.59 7.92 13.59
C PRO A 303 25.59 8.16 14.74
N GLY A 304 26.68 8.90 14.48
CA GLY A 304 27.74 9.16 15.42
C GLY A 304 28.32 7.87 16.00
N SER A 305 28.78 7.94 17.24
CA SER A 305 29.49 6.80 17.87
C SER A 305 28.67 5.51 18.06
N THR A 306 27.35 5.51 17.79
CA THR A 306 26.59 4.25 17.72
C THR A 306 27.03 3.39 16.53
N PHE A 307 27.50 4.03 15.45
CA PHE A 307 28.02 3.35 14.25
C PHE A 307 29.33 2.60 14.51
N LYS A 308 30.07 2.91 15.58
CA LYS A 308 31.22 2.10 16.01
C LYS A 308 30.83 0.63 16.23
N THR A 309 29.56 0.31 16.44
CA THR A 309 29.05 -1.06 16.50
C THR A 309 29.23 -1.78 15.14
N VAL A 310 28.94 -1.09 14.04
CA VAL A 310 29.14 -1.58 12.67
C VAL A 310 30.64 -1.71 12.38
N THR A 311 31.43 -0.69 12.72
CA THR A 311 32.89 -0.72 12.55
C THR A 311 33.54 -1.81 13.38
N ALA A 312 33.13 -1.98 14.64
CA ALA A 312 33.62 -3.05 15.52
C ALA A 312 33.27 -4.43 14.97
N ALA A 313 32.07 -4.63 14.39
CA ALA A 313 31.73 -5.86 13.69
C ALA A 313 32.75 -6.18 12.59
N GLY A 314 33.11 -5.18 11.77
CA GLY A 314 34.09 -5.35 10.71
C GLY A 314 35.49 -5.66 11.24
N LEU A 315 35.92 -4.95 12.28
CA LEU A 315 37.23 -5.16 12.90
C LEU A 315 37.34 -6.54 13.55
N ILE A 316 36.30 -7.00 14.22
CA ILE A 316 36.24 -8.35 14.82
C ILE A 316 36.28 -9.41 13.72
N ALA A 317 35.53 -9.21 12.63
CA ALA A 317 35.57 -10.11 11.48
C ALA A 317 36.96 -10.14 10.81
N ALA A 318 37.71 -9.04 10.89
CA ALA A 318 39.11 -8.93 10.44
C ALA A 318 40.13 -9.42 11.48
N GLY A 319 39.71 -10.00 12.61
CA GLY A 319 40.57 -10.64 13.61
C GLY A 319 40.92 -9.79 14.84
N VAL A 320 40.44 -8.53 14.94
CA VAL A 320 40.65 -7.71 16.14
C VAL A 320 39.87 -8.30 17.31
N THR A 321 40.55 -8.59 18.42
CA THR A 321 39.91 -9.20 19.58
C THR A 321 39.54 -8.16 20.66
N PRO A 322 38.45 -8.36 21.43
CA PRO A 322 38.09 -7.42 22.51
C PRO A 322 39.19 -7.17 23.55
N ARG A 323 40.07 -8.17 23.78
CA ARG A 323 41.19 -8.09 24.74
C ARG A 323 42.47 -7.50 24.15
N GLN A 324 42.54 -7.31 22.84
CA GLN A 324 43.72 -6.76 22.18
C GLN A 324 44.03 -5.36 22.75
N LYS A 325 45.30 -5.09 23.06
CA LYS A 325 45.74 -3.76 23.46
C LYS A 325 45.69 -2.81 22.27
N VAL A 326 45.12 -1.63 22.51
CA VAL A 326 44.99 -0.53 21.55
C VAL A 326 45.34 0.79 22.24
N THR A 327 45.41 1.86 21.46
CA THR A 327 45.71 3.22 21.96
C THR A 327 44.52 4.15 21.74
N CYS A 328 44.23 5.01 22.70
CA CYS A 328 43.26 6.10 22.63
C CYS A 328 43.98 7.42 22.97
N PRO A 329 44.84 7.93 22.07
CA PRO A 329 45.55 9.18 22.28
C PRO A 329 44.59 10.38 22.18
N LYS A 330 45.05 11.55 22.64
CA LYS A 330 44.28 12.80 22.57
C LYS A 330 43.89 13.19 21.14
N LYS A 331 44.79 12.94 20.19
CA LYS A 331 44.60 13.21 18.76
C LYS A 331 45.26 12.13 17.91
N VAL A 332 44.73 11.93 16.71
CA VAL A 332 45.37 11.14 15.64
C VAL A 332 45.10 11.83 14.30
N ASN A 333 46.01 11.70 13.34
CA ASN A 333 45.75 12.11 11.95
C ASN A 333 45.61 10.86 11.08
N VAL A 334 44.52 10.77 10.30
CA VAL A 334 44.31 9.69 9.33
C VAL A 334 43.92 10.31 8.00
N GLY A 335 44.76 10.13 6.97
CA GLY A 335 44.50 10.66 5.63
C GLY A 335 44.39 12.19 5.55
N GLY A 336 45.01 12.92 6.48
CA GLY A 336 44.93 14.39 6.57
C GLY A 336 43.89 14.90 7.57
N LEU A 337 42.95 14.06 8.02
CA LEU A 337 41.94 14.44 9.00
C LEU A 337 42.49 14.34 10.43
N GLU A 338 42.54 15.47 11.15
CA GLU A 338 42.80 15.47 12.59
C GLU A 338 41.55 15.04 13.37
N ILE A 339 41.67 13.98 14.17
CA ILE A 339 40.57 13.35 14.90
C ILE A 339 40.81 13.47 16.39
N ARG A 340 39.74 13.79 17.14
CA ARG A 340 39.70 13.86 18.60
C ARG A 340 38.51 13.07 19.15
N ASN A 341 38.58 12.72 20.43
CA ASN A 341 37.42 12.19 21.16
C ASN A 341 36.49 13.32 21.61
N SER A 342 35.23 12.99 21.88
CA SER A 342 34.31 13.91 22.59
C SER A 342 34.92 14.32 23.93
N ASP A 343 34.67 15.56 24.35
CA ASP A 343 35.24 16.19 25.56
C ASP A 343 36.77 16.11 25.69
N HIS A 344 37.48 15.89 24.57
CA HIS A 344 38.94 15.79 24.53
C HIS A 344 39.54 14.67 25.38
N GLU A 345 38.76 13.62 25.68
CA GLU A 345 39.21 12.49 26.49
C GLU A 345 40.41 11.75 25.86
N ALA A 346 41.29 11.22 26.70
CA ALA A 346 42.38 10.34 26.32
C ALA A 346 42.58 9.28 27.41
N PHE A 347 42.73 8.02 26.99
CA PHE A 347 42.82 6.88 27.92
C PHE A 347 44.12 6.10 27.78
N GLY A 348 45.09 6.61 27.02
CA GLY A 348 46.39 5.97 26.84
C GLY A 348 46.27 4.60 26.16
N SER A 349 46.81 3.56 26.79
CA SER A 349 46.69 2.18 26.32
C SER A 349 45.64 1.40 27.13
N LEU A 350 44.74 0.73 26.41
CA LEU A 350 43.59 0.02 26.98
C LEU A 350 43.21 -1.15 26.07
N SER A 351 42.26 -1.98 26.49
CA SER A 351 41.73 -3.04 25.63
C SER A 351 40.82 -2.47 24.53
N PHE A 352 40.66 -3.17 23.41
CA PHE A 352 39.72 -2.76 22.36
C PHE A 352 38.28 -2.64 22.91
N LEU A 353 37.89 -3.53 23.81
CA LEU A 353 36.62 -3.45 24.53
C LEU A 353 36.47 -2.16 25.34
N ASP A 354 37.50 -1.78 26.11
CA ASP A 354 37.47 -0.54 26.89
C ASP A 354 37.45 0.69 25.98
N SER A 355 38.18 0.66 24.86
CA SER A 355 38.14 1.74 23.88
C SER A 355 36.75 1.93 23.26
N TYR A 356 35.99 0.84 23.09
CA TYR A 356 34.60 0.90 22.64
C TYR A 356 33.66 1.39 23.76
N ALA A 357 33.87 0.93 25.00
CA ALA A 357 33.10 1.36 26.18
C ALA A 357 33.23 2.87 26.44
N HIS A 358 34.44 3.40 26.30
CA HIS A 358 34.78 4.84 26.37
C HIS A 358 34.64 5.58 25.04
N SER A 359 34.18 4.90 23.98
CA SER A 359 33.82 5.52 22.71
C SER A 359 34.96 6.26 21.97
N CYS A 360 36.20 5.76 22.05
CA CYS A 360 37.39 6.38 21.46
C CYS A 360 37.37 6.47 19.92
N ASN A 361 37.14 7.67 19.36
CA ASN A 361 37.32 7.96 17.93
C ASN A 361 38.76 7.71 17.49
N THR A 362 39.72 8.14 18.31
CA THR A 362 41.17 8.07 18.01
C THR A 362 41.72 6.64 17.99
N THR A 363 40.93 5.66 18.44
CA THR A 363 41.21 4.22 18.26
C THR A 363 40.56 3.67 17.00
N PHE A 364 39.28 4.00 16.76
CA PHE A 364 38.49 3.39 15.69
C PHE A 364 38.96 3.79 14.29
N ALA A 365 39.25 5.08 14.07
CA ALA A 365 39.71 5.58 12.78
C ALA A 365 40.98 4.88 12.26
N PRO A 366 42.10 4.81 13.02
CA PRO A 366 43.30 4.16 12.53
C PRO A 366 43.18 2.63 12.46
N LEU A 367 42.28 2.00 13.23
CA LEU A 367 42.02 0.57 13.08
C LEU A 367 41.20 0.28 11.81
N ALA A 368 40.17 1.09 11.53
CA ALA A 368 39.37 0.96 10.32
C ALA A 368 40.24 1.11 9.06
N ALA A 369 41.08 2.15 9.02
CA ALA A 369 42.02 2.37 7.91
C ALA A 369 43.01 1.21 7.70
N ARG A 370 43.47 0.55 8.78
CA ARG A 370 44.42 -0.56 8.70
C ARG A 370 43.80 -1.91 8.35
N HIS A 371 42.58 -2.19 8.82
CA HIS A 371 42.03 -3.55 8.80
C HIS A 371 40.85 -3.75 7.84
N LEU A 372 40.12 -2.70 7.48
CA LEU A 372 38.91 -2.86 6.67
C LEU A 372 39.17 -2.73 5.17
N GLY A 373 40.32 -2.18 4.77
CA GLY A 373 40.67 -1.98 3.36
C GLY A 373 39.60 -1.21 2.59
N GLU A 374 39.65 -1.32 1.26
CA GLU A 374 38.67 -0.69 0.39
C GLU A 374 37.31 -1.41 0.47
N GLY A 375 36.25 -0.64 0.74
CA GLY A 375 34.88 -1.12 0.83
C GLY A 375 34.56 -2.06 2.01
N GLY A 376 35.50 -2.38 2.91
CA GLY A 376 35.21 -3.29 4.03
C GLY A 376 34.18 -2.74 5.01
N LEU A 377 34.23 -1.42 5.26
CA LEU A 377 33.23 -0.74 6.08
C LEU A 377 31.85 -0.77 5.41
N GLU A 378 31.77 -0.57 4.10
CA GLU A 378 30.53 -0.67 3.33
C GLU A 378 29.96 -2.09 3.34
N ARG A 379 30.79 -3.11 3.11
CA ARG A 379 30.37 -4.52 3.14
C ARG A 379 29.78 -4.92 4.48
N ILE A 380 30.41 -4.55 5.59
CA ILE A 380 29.88 -4.88 6.92
C ILE A 380 28.64 -4.06 7.28
N ALA A 381 28.58 -2.79 6.88
CA ALA A 381 27.38 -1.97 7.03
C ALA A 381 26.19 -2.56 6.26
N GLY A 382 26.44 -3.06 5.04
CA GLY A 382 25.45 -3.76 4.21
C GLY A 382 24.87 -5.01 4.87
N ARG A 383 25.70 -5.80 5.56
CA ARG A 383 25.27 -6.95 6.37
C ARG A 383 24.45 -6.57 7.60
N LEU A 384 24.59 -5.33 8.07
CA LEU A 384 23.87 -4.77 9.22
C LEU A 384 22.72 -3.83 8.80
N GLY A 385 22.28 -3.90 7.54
CA GLY A 385 21.07 -3.23 7.07
C GLY A 385 21.26 -1.88 6.36
N PHE A 386 22.48 -1.34 6.30
CA PHE A 386 22.73 -0.15 5.48
C PHE A 386 22.60 -0.50 4.00
N ASN A 387 22.11 0.46 3.20
CA ASN A 387 21.84 0.31 1.77
C ASN A 387 20.81 -0.77 1.40
N GLN A 388 20.26 -1.52 2.36
CA GLN A 388 19.22 -2.53 2.12
C GLN A 388 17.84 -1.87 1.85
N PRO A 389 17.03 -2.42 0.94
CA PRO A 389 15.68 -1.93 0.71
C PRO A 389 14.79 -2.20 1.93
N LEU A 390 13.94 -1.23 2.27
CA LEU A 390 12.93 -1.37 3.32
C LEU A 390 11.55 -1.56 2.68
N ASN A 391 10.74 -2.48 3.23
CA ASN A 391 9.35 -2.67 2.80
C ASN A 391 8.43 -2.90 4.01
N ILE A 392 8.15 -1.82 4.75
CA ILE A 392 7.33 -1.88 5.97
C ILE A 392 5.88 -1.43 5.76
N GLY A 393 5.48 -1.16 4.52
CA GLY A 393 4.11 -0.71 4.17
C GLY A 393 3.87 0.79 4.33
N VAL A 394 4.83 1.53 4.90
CA VAL A 394 4.87 3.00 4.93
C VAL A 394 6.25 3.48 4.44
N PRO A 395 6.38 4.75 3.98
CA PRO A 395 7.68 5.33 3.68
C PRO A 395 8.64 5.24 4.87
N ALA A 396 9.90 4.93 4.58
CA ALA A 396 10.98 4.94 5.54
C ALA A 396 12.31 5.25 4.84
N ALA A 397 13.15 6.07 5.48
CA ALA A 397 14.47 6.37 5.00
C ALA A 397 15.39 5.16 5.14
N ARG A 398 15.89 4.69 4.00
CA ARG A 398 16.99 3.73 3.93
C ARG A 398 18.26 4.34 4.54
N GLY A 399 18.96 3.55 5.36
CA GLY A 399 20.30 3.91 5.84
C GLY A 399 21.30 3.98 4.70
N SER A 400 22.10 5.02 4.65
CA SER A 400 23.06 5.29 3.58
C SER A 400 24.49 5.10 4.09
N MET A 401 25.22 4.20 3.45
CA MET A 401 26.67 4.05 3.59
C MET A 401 27.29 4.17 2.20
N PRO A 402 27.70 5.37 1.76
CA PRO A 402 28.38 5.52 0.49
C PRO A 402 29.78 4.92 0.55
N ALA A 403 30.37 4.61 -0.62
CA ALA A 403 31.78 4.26 -0.69
C ALA A 403 32.64 5.47 -0.25
N PRO A 404 33.62 5.29 0.65
CA PRO A 404 34.51 6.38 1.07
C PRO A 404 35.32 6.92 -0.11
N THR A 405 35.51 8.24 -0.20
CA THR A 405 36.31 8.86 -1.27
C THR A 405 37.81 8.89 -1.00
N GLY A 406 38.23 8.50 0.21
CA GLY A 406 39.63 8.45 0.62
C GLY A 406 39.79 8.10 2.10
N LEU A 407 41.03 8.08 2.59
CA LEU A 407 41.33 7.67 3.97
C LEU A 407 40.73 8.60 5.03
N ALA A 408 40.67 9.92 4.77
CA ALA A 408 40.02 10.87 5.66
C ALA A 408 38.50 10.60 5.78
N ASP A 409 37.85 10.32 4.66
CA ASP A 409 36.41 10.01 4.61
C ASP A 409 36.14 8.68 5.33
N LEU A 410 36.90 7.62 5.01
CA LEU A 410 36.82 6.33 5.71
C LEU A 410 37.02 6.50 7.22
N ALA A 411 37.97 7.35 7.63
CA ALA A 411 38.22 7.62 9.03
C ALA A 411 37.01 8.28 9.70
N ALA A 412 36.45 9.34 9.12
CA ALA A 412 35.24 10.01 9.63
C ALA A 412 34.04 9.05 9.72
N GLU A 413 33.83 8.28 8.65
CA GLU A 413 32.76 7.30 8.53
C GLU A 413 32.89 6.18 9.57
N SER A 414 34.11 5.74 9.89
CA SER A 414 34.35 4.66 10.87
C SER A 414 33.82 4.94 12.29
N PHE A 415 33.61 6.20 12.65
CA PHE A 415 32.99 6.59 13.93
C PHE A 415 31.63 7.28 13.75
N GLY A 416 31.00 7.10 12.58
CA GLY A 416 29.63 7.51 12.28
C GLY A 416 29.45 8.97 11.92
N GLN A 417 30.52 9.62 11.44
CA GLN A 417 30.49 10.95 10.83
C GLN A 417 30.68 10.84 9.30
N GLY A 418 30.95 11.96 8.64
CA GLY A 418 31.08 12.01 7.19
C GLY A 418 29.71 11.98 6.51
N ARG A 419 29.55 11.12 5.50
CA ARG A 419 28.35 11.10 4.62
C ARG A 419 27.33 10.03 5.00
N ILE A 420 27.58 9.27 6.08
CA ILE A 420 26.66 8.25 6.57
C ILE A 420 25.39 8.90 7.09
N THR A 421 24.25 8.35 6.70
CA THR A 421 22.97 8.71 7.32
C THR A 421 22.19 7.48 7.75
N ALA A 422 21.54 7.58 8.90
CA ALA A 422 20.66 6.54 9.42
C ALA A 422 19.42 7.16 10.07
N SER A 423 18.30 6.44 10.01
CA SER A 423 17.14 6.69 10.83
C SER A 423 17.24 5.91 12.16
N PRO A 424 16.46 6.29 13.18
CA PRO A 424 16.28 5.48 14.39
C PRO A 424 15.88 4.04 14.06
N LEU A 425 15.01 3.82 13.07
CA LEU A 425 14.67 2.47 12.60
C LEU A 425 15.90 1.68 12.19
N VAL A 426 16.75 2.24 11.32
CA VAL A 426 17.96 1.55 10.83
C VAL A 426 18.88 1.19 12.00
N MET A 427 19.14 2.14 12.90
CA MET A 427 20.02 1.88 14.04
C MET A 427 19.42 0.92 15.07
N ALA A 428 18.10 0.85 15.21
CA ALA A 428 17.44 -0.20 16.01
C ALA A 428 17.66 -1.59 15.39
N THR A 429 17.66 -1.71 14.05
CA THR A 429 17.96 -2.98 13.37
C THR A 429 19.41 -3.42 13.57
N VAL A 430 20.36 -2.48 13.74
CA VAL A 430 21.76 -2.81 14.09
C VAL A 430 21.82 -3.43 15.49
N ALA A 431 21.13 -2.84 16.47
CA ALA A 431 21.05 -3.41 17.82
C ALA A 431 20.36 -4.78 17.82
N ALA A 432 19.28 -4.93 17.06
CA ALA A 432 18.58 -6.20 16.87
C ALA A 432 19.51 -7.26 16.25
N ALA A 433 20.33 -6.89 15.27
CA ALA A 433 21.30 -7.78 14.65
C ALA A 433 22.34 -8.32 15.65
N VAL A 434 22.82 -7.47 16.55
CA VAL A 434 23.74 -7.90 17.62
C VAL A 434 23.03 -8.80 18.63
N ALA A 435 21.77 -8.52 18.95
CA ALA A 435 20.97 -9.34 19.85
C ALA A 435 20.70 -10.74 19.26
N ASP A 436 20.23 -10.84 18.02
CA ASP A 436 19.88 -12.11 17.36
C ASP A 436 21.12 -12.86 16.82
N GLY A 437 22.14 -12.12 16.39
CA GLY A 437 23.26 -12.66 15.60
C GLY A 437 23.01 -12.66 14.09
N SER A 438 21.83 -12.21 13.65
CA SER A 438 21.52 -11.95 12.25
C SER A 438 20.77 -10.63 12.12
N TRP A 439 21.12 -9.83 11.11
CA TRP A 439 20.27 -8.72 10.71
C TRP A 439 19.02 -9.26 10.02
N ARG A 440 17.86 -8.73 10.39
CA ARG A 440 16.57 -9.05 9.76
C ARG A 440 15.94 -7.77 9.23
N PRO A 441 15.32 -7.80 8.05
CA PRO A 441 14.57 -6.66 7.54
C PRO A 441 13.51 -6.24 8.57
N PRO A 442 13.42 -4.95 8.93
CA PRO A 442 12.39 -4.50 9.84
C PRO A 442 11.02 -4.72 9.21
N THR A 443 10.05 -5.21 9.98
CA THR A 443 8.72 -5.59 9.48
C THR A 443 7.65 -4.95 10.35
N LEU A 444 6.80 -4.08 9.77
CA LEU A 444 5.64 -3.51 10.47
C LEU A 444 4.34 -4.29 10.20
N VAL A 445 4.21 -4.86 8.99
CA VAL A 445 3.05 -5.66 8.58
C VAL A 445 3.56 -7.06 8.26
N PRO A 446 3.37 -8.06 9.15
CA PRO A 446 3.93 -9.40 8.96
C PRO A 446 3.52 -10.09 7.65
N ALA A 447 2.32 -9.79 7.14
CA ALA A 447 1.82 -10.32 5.87
C ALA A 447 2.46 -9.65 4.63
N LEU A 448 3.22 -8.57 4.79
CA LEU A 448 3.86 -7.86 3.69
C LEU A 448 5.21 -8.50 3.36
N PRO A 449 5.41 -9.02 2.13
CA PRO A 449 6.67 -9.65 1.73
C PRO A 449 7.86 -8.69 1.80
N GLN A 450 8.95 -9.13 2.41
CA GLN A 450 10.16 -8.32 2.52
C GLN A 450 10.98 -8.34 1.22
N LYS A 451 11.62 -7.21 0.90
CA LYS A 451 12.49 -7.07 -0.29
C LYS A 451 13.93 -7.51 -0.04
N ALA A 452 14.36 -7.49 1.21
CA ALA A 452 15.67 -7.99 1.64
C ALA A 452 15.49 -9.32 2.37
N ALA A 453 16.53 -10.15 2.36
CA ALA A 453 16.59 -11.38 3.14
C ALA A 453 17.37 -11.14 4.46
N PRO A 454 17.14 -11.94 5.51
CA PRO A 454 18.00 -11.96 6.69
C PRO A 454 19.48 -12.19 6.34
N GLN A 455 20.38 -11.52 7.06
CA GLN A 455 21.82 -11.56 6.86
C GLN A 455 22.51 -11.97 8.17
N PRO A 456 23.08 -13.19 8.27
CA PRO A 456 23.82 -13.57 9.47
C PRO A 456 25.09 -12.73 9.62
N LEU A 457 25.42 -12.37 10.87
CA LEU A 457 26.70 -11.77 11.18
C LEU A 457 27.82 -12.82 11.05
N PRO A 458 29.07 -12.41 10.74
CA PRO A 458 30.17 -13.36 10.71
C PRO A 458 30.34 -14.11 12.04
N PRO A 459 30.79 -15.37 12.02
CA PRO A 459 30.92 -16.21 13.21
C PRO A 459 31.67 -15.52 14.35
N GLY A 460 31.14 -15.61 15.57
CA GLY A 460 31.74 -15.04 16.78
C GLY A 460 31.66 -13.51 16.92
N VAL A 461 31.25 -12.77 15.88
CA VAL A 461 31.12 -11.31 15.94
C VAL A 461 30.03 -10.88 16.92
N ALA A 462 28.83 -11.47 16.82
CA ALA A 462 27.70 -11.08 17.65
C ALA A 462 28.02 -11.20 19.15
N GLY A 463 28.53 -12.35 19.60
CA GLY A 463 28.89 -12.56 21.02
C GLY A 463 29.89 -11.53 21.54
N ARG A 464 30.96 -11.26 20.78
CA ARG A 464 31.98 -10.26 21.16
C ARG A 464 31.41 -8.84 21.20
N LEU A 465 30.50 -8.50 20.29
CA LEU A 465 29.80 -7.22 20.32
C LEU A 465 28.87 -7.10 21.54
N ARG A 466 28.19 -8.17 21.94
CA ARG A 466 27.36 -8.16 23.17
C ARG A 466 28.22 -7.85 24.40
N ASP A 467 29.41 -8.46 24.51
CA ASP A 467 30.35 -8.17 25.60
C ASP A 467 30.80 -6.70 25.60
N MET A 468 31.15 -6.18 24.42
CA MET A 468 31.61 -4.80 24.26
C MET A 468 30.49 -3.78 24.55
N MET A 469 29.27 -4.04 24.08
CA MET A 469 28.09 -3.20 24.34
C MET A 469 27.61 -3.31 25.80
N ALA A 470 27.80 -4.44 26.47
CA ALA A 470 27.55 -4.56 27.91
C ALA A 470 28.53 -3.69 28.70
N ALA A 471 29.81 -3.65 28.30
CA ALA A 471 30.82 -2.82 28.94
C ALA A 471 30.50 -1.31 28.88
N VAL A 472 29.83 -0.84 27.82
CA VAL A 472 29.35 0.55 27.73
C VAL A 472 28.39 0.88 28.87
N VAL A 473 27.53 -0.07 29.25
CA VAL A 473 26.50 0.09 30.30
C VAL A 473 27.08 -0.14 31.69
N THR A 474 28.01 -1.07 31.87
CA THR A 474 28.54 -1.41 33.21
C THR A 474 29.69 -0.51 33.67
N LYS A 475 30.54 -0.06 32.74
CA LYS A 475 31.73 0.75 33.08
C LYS A 475 32.00 1.94 32.15
N GLY A 476 31.36 1.99 30.99
CA GLY A 476 31.60 3.01 29.97
C GLY A 476 30.64 4.19 30.01
N THR A 477 30.47 4.80 28.85
CA THR A 477 29.72 6.05 28.63
C THR A 477 28.23 6.02 29.03
N ALA A 478 27.61 4.84 29.23
CA ALA A 478 26.22 4.73 29.69
C ALA A 478 26.10 4.33 31.18
N LYS A 479 27.22 4.18 31.91
CA LYS A 479 27.24 3.71 33.31
C LYS A 479 26.29 4.49 34.23
N ARG A 480 26.23 5.81 34.06
CA ARG A 480 25.44 6.71 34.92
C ARG A 480 24.00 6.90 34.45
N ALA A 481 23.58 6.24 33.36
CA ALA A 481 22.25 6.43 32.78
C ALA A 481 21.11 5.72 33.55
N GLY A 482 21.46 4.89 34.55
CA GLY A 482 20.48 4.14 35.34
C GLY A 482 19.74 3.08 34.52
N LEU A 483 20.38 2.49 33.50
CA LEU A 483 19.81 1.42 32.69
C LEU A 483 19.61 0.16 33.56
N PRO A 484 18.47 -0.56 33.42
CA PRO A 484 18.25 -1.81 34.15
C PRO A 484 19.32 -2.88 33.88
N ALA A 485 19.51 -3.80 34.84
CA ALA A 485 20.45 -4.92 34.68
C ALA A 485 20.11 -5.80 33.46
N GLY A 486 21.15 -6.31 32.80
CA GLY A 486 21.04 -7.07 31.55
C GLY A 486 20.84 -6.21 30.30
N THR A 487 20.84 -4.87 30.42
CA THR A 487 20.83 -3.98 29.25
C THR A 487 22.20 -3.98 28.58
N VAL A 488 22.19 -4.09 27.26
CA VAL A 488 23.37 -4.05 26.39
C VAL A 488 23.19 -2.90 25.40
N GLY A 489 24.18 -2.01 25.23
CA GLY A 489 23.96 -0.83 24.38
C GLY A 489 25.20 -0.06 23.97
N LYS A 490 24.99 0.97 23.16
CA LYS A 490 26.03 1.91 22.74
C LYS A 490 25.48 3.32 22.66
N THR A 491 26.18 4.26 23.31
CA THR A 491 25.94 5.70 23.20
C THR A 491 26.45 6.26 21.87
N GLY A 492 25.88 7.39 21.45
CA GLY A 492 26.44 8.21 20.39
C GLY A 492 26.21 9.68 20.62
N THR A 493 27.17 10.47 20.16
CA THR A 493 27.09 11.92 20.02
C THR A 493 27.46 12.20 18.58
N ALA A 494 26.60 12.91 17.86
CA ALA A 494 26.81 13.24 16.45
C ALA A 494 26.71 14.76 16.26
N GLU A 495 27.85 15.40 16.03
CA GLU A 495 27.95 16.85 15.79
C GLU A 495 27.31 17.22 14.44
N PHE A 496 26.61 18.35 14.38
CA PHE A 496 25.98 18.88 13.18
C PHE A 496 26.01 20.42 13.15
N GLY A 497 25.77 20.99 11.97
CA GLY A 497 25.75 22.42 11.73
C GLY A 497 27.06 22.96 11.14
N THR A 498 27.13 24.29 11.01
CA THR A 498 28.29 25.02 10.49
C THR A 498 28.67 26.13 11.46
N GLY A 499 29.95 26.28 11.79
CA GLY A 499 30.45 27.33 12.68
C GLY A 499 31.37 26.80 13.77
N PRO A 500 31.88 27.68 14.66
CA PRO A 500 32.89 27.33 15.66
C PRO A 500 32.35 26.47 16.81
N LYS A 501 31.03 26.50 17.04
CA LYS A 501 30.35 25.64 18.02
C LYS A 501 29.28 24.83 17.28
N LEU A 502 29.47 23.52 17.25
CA LEU A 502 28.52 22.58 16.66
C LEU A 502 27.56 22.08 17.74
N ASP A 503 26.28 21.96 17.40
CA ASP A 503 25.32 21.23 18.23
C ASP A 503 25.48 19.72 17.98
N SER A 504 24.89 18.89 18.84
CA SER A 504 24.94 17.44 18.67
C SER A 504 23.61 16.74 18.92
N HIS A 505 23.37 15.70 18.13
CA HIS A 505 22.29 14.74 18.36
C HIS A 505 22.75 13.71 19.39
N ALA A 506 21.91 13.48 20.41
CA ALA A 506 22.15 12.45 21.41
C ALA A 506 21.55 11.12 20.93
N TRP A 507 22.38 10.08 20.87
CA TRP A 507 22.02 8.74 20.42
C TRP A 507 22.22 7.70 21.51
N PHE A 508 21.35 6.70 21.53
CA PHE A 508 21.61 5.44 22.22
C PHE A 508 20.91 4.30 21.49
N ILE A 509 21.65 3.23 21.19
CA ILE A 509 21.10 1.97 20.67
C ILE A 509 21.32 0.87 21.69
N GLY A 510 20.44 -0.11 21.76
CA GLY A 510 20.64 -1.22 22.67
C GLY A 510 19.53 -2.24 22.63
N PHE A 511 19.62 -3.22 23.50
CA PHE A 511 18.61 -4.23 23.68
C PHE A 511 18.60 -4.78 25.11
N ARG A 512 17.47 -5.36 25.49
CA ARG A 512 17.32 -6.15 26.71
C ARG A 512 16.27 -7.24 26.44
N GLY A 513 16.68 -8.51 26.52
CA GLY A 513 15.85 -9.62 26.06
C GLY A 513 15.41 -9.44 24.59
N GLU A 514 14.15 -9.71 24.30
CA GLU A 514 13.55 -9.64 22.95
C GLU A 514 13.12 -8.21 22.53
N VAL A 515 13.68 -7.17 23.14
CA VAL A 515 13.42 -5.78 22.76
C VAL A 515 14.75 -5.08 22.45
N ALA A 516 15.05 -4.92 21.17
CA ALA A 516 16.09 -4.01 20.67
C ALA A 516 15.48 -2.65 20.32
N PHE A 517 16.26 -1.59 20.44
CA PHE A 517 15.75 -0.24 20.25
C PHE A 517 16.84 0.77 19.89
N ALA A 518 16.40 1.92 19.37
CA ALA A 518 17.22 3.10 19.18
C ALA A 518 16.46 4.35 19.68
N VAL A 519 17.20 5.25 20.31
CA VAL A 519 16.73 6.55 20.79
C VAL A 519 17.57 7.65 20.17
N VAL A 520 16.90 8.70 19.69
CA VAL A 520 17.51 9.93 19.20
C VAL A 520 16.84 11.13 19.84
N VAL A 521 17.64 12.08 20.29
CA VAL A 521 17.18 13.41 20.71
C VAL A 521 17.93 14.47 19.89
N GLU A 522 17.19 15.22 19.09
CA GLU A 522 17.75 16.27 18.23
C GLU A 522 18.29 17.43 19.07
N ALA A 523 19.49 17.94 18.75
CA ALA A 523 20.16 18.95 19.56
C ALA A 523 20.14 18.61 21.08
N GLY A 524 20.27 17.32 21.38
CA GLY A 524 20.19 16.75 22.73
C GLY A 524 21.53 16.69 23.44
N GLY A 525 22.64 17.02 22.78
CA GLY A 525 23.97 16.92 23.37
C GLY A 525 24.47 15.48 23.43
N MET A 526 24.92 15.05 24.60
CA MET A 526 25.59 13.77 24.78
C MET A 526 24.63 12.58 24.92
N GLY A 527 24.91 11.50 24.18
CA GLY A 527 24.12 10.27 24.22
C GLY A 527 23.99 9.63 25.60
N GLY A 528 25.06 9.65 26.40
CA GLY A 528 25.09 9.06 27.76
C GLY A 528 24.27 9.84 28.79
N GLU A 529 24.08 11.15 28.59
CA GLU A 529 23.37 12.04 29.52
C GLU A 529 21.91 12.25 29.15
N VAL A 530 21.54 12.06 27.87
CA VAL A 530 20.18 12.33 27.38
C VAL A 530 19.52 11.08 26.81
N ALA A 531 20.09 10.47 25.76
CA ALA A 531 19.44 9.35 25.08
C ALA A 531 19.44 8.05 25.91
N ALA A 532 20.52 7.76 26.65
CA ALA A 532 20.59 6.57 27.50
C ALA A 532 19.63 6.65 28.71
N PRO A 533 19.45 7.79 29.40
CA PRO A 533 18.39 7.92 30.42
C PRO A 533 16.96 7.79 29.86
N VAL A 534 16.71 8.25 28.63
CA VAL A 534 15.43 8.01 27.94
C VAL A 534 15.20 6.51 27.73
N ALA A 535 16.22 5.79 27.25
CA ALA A 535 16.18 4.34 27.12
C ALA A 535 15.93 3.64 28.47
N ALA A 536 16.53 4.14 29.56
CA ALA A 536 16.31 3.61 30.90
C ALA A 536 14.84 3.79 31.36
N ARG A 537 14.21 4.93 31.07
CA ARG A 537 12.77 5.14 31.32
C ARG A 537 11.91 4.20 30.49
N PHE A 538 12.21 4.06 29.20
CA PHE A 538 11.52 3.13 28.31
C PHE A 538 11.55 1.70 28.84
N LEU A 539 12.75 1.19 29.18
CA LEU A 539 12.92 -0.18 29.67
C LEU A 539 12.24 -0.43 31.02
N ARG A 540 12.20 0.56 31.92
CA ARG A 540 11.43 0.46 33.18
C ARG A 540 9.92 0.44 32.93
N GLY A 541 9.45 1.20 31.95
CA GLY A 541 8.04 1.27 31.56
C GLY A 541 7.48 -0.02 30.96
N LEU A 542 8.33 -0.96 30.54
CA LEU A 542 7.90 -2.26 30.04
C LEU A 542 7.32 -3.16 31.15
N GLY A 543 7.68 -2.91 32.43
CA GLY A 543 7.35 -3.79 33.54
C GLY A 543 8.11 -5.11 33.46
N HIS A 544 8.83 -5.47 34.51
CA HIS A 544 9.39 -6.83 34.67
C HIS A 544 8.71 -7.49 35.85
#